data_AF-A0A7X9S3H3-F1
#
_entry.id   AF-A0A7X9S3H3-F1
#
_cell.length_a   1.000
_cell.length_b   1.000
_cell.length_c   1.000
_cell.angle_alpha   90.00
_cell.angle_beta   90.00
_cell.angle_gamma   90.00
#
_symmetry.space_group_name_H-M   'P 1'
#
loop_
_entity.id
_entity.type
_entity.pdbx_description
1 polymer ?
#
loop_
_entity_poly.entity_id
_entity_poly.type
_entity_poly.pdbx_seq_one_letter_code
_entity_poly.pdbx_strand_id
1 'polypeptide(L)' 'MDFDIIQGEAIKRDGTMHVHVEKDNGKAVSVQILGNTVIAFKTEIEY' A
#
# COMPACT_ATOMS: atom_id res chain seq x y z
N MET A 1 -11.56 6.64 -7.99
CA MET A 1 -12.18 6.53 -6.65
C MET A 1 -11.06 6.20 -5.72
N ASP A 2 -10.91 7.01 -4.68
CA ASP A 2 -9.71 7.05 -3.87
C ASP A 2 -10.10 6.81 -2.42
N PHE A 3 -9.39 5.91 -1.75
CA PHE A 3 -9.63 5.62 -0.35
C PHE A 3 -8.36 5.10 0.33
N ASP A 4 -8.26 5.38 1.62
CA ASP A 4 -7.15 4.95 2.47
C ASP A 4 -7.53 3.70 3.27
N ILE A 5 -6.56 2.82 3.46
CA ILE A 5 -6.67 1.60 4.24
C ILE A 5 -5.66 1.65 5.39
N ILE A 6 -6.09 1.25 6.58
CA ILE A 6 -5.22 0.96 7.72
C ILE A 6 -5.37 -0.52 8.05
N GLN A 7 -4.25 -1.23 8.22
CA GLN A 7 -4.24 -2.66 8.57
C GLN A 7 -3.08 -3.00 9.51
N GLY A 8 -3.22 -4.06 10.30
CA GLY A 8 -2.16 -4.55 11.20
C GLY A 8 -2.24 -4.00 12.62
N GLU A 9 -3.28 -3.25 12.94
CA GLU A 9 -3.53 -2.66 14.27
C GLU A 9 -3.57 -3.73 15.37
N ALA A 10 -4.19 -4.88 15.10
CA ALA A 10 -4.30 -5.98 16.07
C ALA A 10 -2.93 -6.57 16.48
N ILE A 11 -1.90 -6.44 15.63
CA ILE A 11 -0.54 -6.88 15.92
C ILE A 11 0.41 -5.71 16.23
N LYS A 12 -0.14 -4.50 16.45
CA LYS A 12 0.61 -3.27 16.72
C LYS A 12 1.63 -2.92 15.62
N ARG A 13 1.29 -3.23 14.37
CA ARG A 13 2.10 -2.91 13.20
C ARG A 13 1.21 -2.28 12.14
N ASP A 14 0.85 -1.03 12.38
CA ASP A 14 -0.06 -0.28 11.55
C ASP A 14 0.61 0.02 10.21
N GLY A 15 0.06 -0.54 9.14
CA GLY A 15 0.43 -0.27 7.75
C GLY A 15 -0.68 0.51 7.08
N THR A 16 -0.31 1.51 6.28
CA THR A 16 -1.25 2.34 5.53
C THR A 16 -1.08 2.14 4.03
N MET A 17 -2.18 2.15 3.30
CA MET A 17 -2.16 2.16 1.84
C MET A 17 -3.17 3.15 1.29
N HIS A 18 -2.85 3.77 0.16
CA HIS A 18 -3.79 4.53 -0.64
C HIS A 18 -4.19 3.72 -1.87
N VAL A 19 -5.49 3.58 -2.12
CA VAL A 19 -6.03 2.80 -3.23
C VAL A 19 -6.78 3.72 -4.18
N HIS A 20 -6.34 3.74 -5.43
CA HIS A 20 -7.02 4.41 -6.53
C HIS A 20 -7.67 3.38 -7.45
N VAL A 21 -8.98 3.48 -7.65
CA VAL A 21 -9.75 2.64 -8.57
C VAL A 21 -10.27 3.49 -9.73
N GLU A 22 -9.81 3.15 -10.93
CA GLU A 22 -10.34 3.70 -12.17
C GLU A 22 -11.54 2.85 -12.62
N LYS A 23 -12.60 3.52 -13.06
CA LYS A 23 -13.81 2.88 -13.54
C LYS A 23 -14.14 3.37 -14.95
N ASP A 24 -14.47 2.44 -15.84
CA ASP A 24 -15.08 2.71 -17.13
C ASP A 24 -16.47 2.07 -17.18
N ASN A 25 -17.48 2.82 -17.61
CA ASN A 25 -18.87 2.37 -17.66
C ASN A 25 -19.36 1.70 -16.36
N GLY A 26 -18.95 2.26 -15.21
CA GLY A 26 -19.31 1.78 -13.87
C GLY A 26 -18.56 0.51 -13.41
N LYS A 27 -17.75 -0.11 -14.27
CA LYS A 27 -16.91 -1.26 -13.96
C LYS A 27 -15.49 -0.82 -13.64
N ALA A 28 -14.89 -1.42 -12.61
CA ALA A 28 -13.49 -1.18 -12.32
C ALA A 28 -12.61 -1.74 -13.45
N VAL A 29 -11.73 -0.90 -13.99
CA VAL A 29 -10.80 -1.26 -15.08
C VAL A 29 -9.34 -1.23 -14.64
N SER A 30 -9.03 -0.48 -13.58
CA SER A 30 -7.70 -0.42 -12.99
C SER A 30 -7.79 -0.21 -11.49
N VAL A 31 -6.87 -0.84 -10.75
CA VAL A 31 -6.66 -0.64 -9.32
C VAL A 31 -5.18 -0.39 -9.10
N GLN A 32 -4.86 0.76 -8.52
CA GLN A 32 -3.51 1.16 -8.17
C GLN A 32 -3.39 1.26 -6.66
N ILE A 33 -2.31 0.71 -6.12
CA ILE A 33 -2.02 0.71 -4.69
C ILE A 33 -0.72 1.49 -4.50
N LEU A 34 -0.78 2.51 -3.63
CA LEU A 34 0.35 3.32 -3.26
C LEU A 34 0.60 3.18 -1.76
N GLY A 35 1.87 3.20 -1.37
CA GLY A 35 2.27 3.13 0.02
C GLY A 35 3.58 3.88 0.23
N ASN A 36 3.71 4.51 1.38
CA ASN A 36 4.97 5.06 1.84
C ASN A 36 5.83 3.92 2.40
N THR A 37 7.15 4.03 2.27
CA THR A 37 8.08 3.04 2.81
C THR A 37 9.18 3.70 3.62
N VAL A 38 9.75 2.93 4.54
CA VAL A 38 10.89 3.35 5.37
C VAL A 38 11.97 2.28 5.25
N ILE A 39 13.19 2.70 4.92
CA ILE A 39 14.37 1.82 4.95
C ILE A 39 14.74 1.61 6.42
N ALA A 40 14.46 0.43 6.95
CA ALA A 40 14.74 0.10 8.35
C ALA A 40 16.24 -0.14 8.60
N PHE A 41 16.93 -0.77 7.65
CA PHE A 41 18.38 -0.95 7.66
C PHE A 41 18.88 -1.19 6.23
N LYS A 42 20.18 -1.05 6.03
CA LYS A 42 20.87 -1.37 4.78
C LYS A 42 22.21 -2.01 5.14
N THR A 43 22.56 -3.09 4.46
CA THR A 43 23.83 -3.80 4.62
C THR A 43 24.25 -4.41 3.29
N GLU A 44 25.50 -4.83 3.21
CA GLU A 44 26.03 -5.66 2.14
C GLU A 44 26.02 -7.14 2.59
N ILE A 45 25.89 -8.06 1.63
CA ILE A 45 25.99 -9.51 1.87
C ILE A 45 27.40 -9.93 1.44
N GLU A 46 28.21 -10.39 2.39
CA GLU A 46 29.55 -10.93 2.13
C GLU A 46 29.46 -12.43 1.80
N TYR A 47 30.30 -12.88 0.87
CA TYR A 47 30.42 -14.28 0.42
C TYR A 47 31.76 -14.86 0.80
#